data_AF-A0A2T7G1N6-F1
#
_entry.id   AF-A0A2T7G1N6-F1
#
_cell.length_a   1.000
_cell.length_b   1.000
_cell.length_c   1.000
_cell.angle_alpha   90.00
_cell.angle_beta   90.00
_cell.angle_gamma   90.00
#
_symmetry.space_group_name_H-M   'P 1'
#
loop_
_entity.id
_entity.type
_entity.pdbx_description
1 polymer ?
#
loop_
_entity_poly.entity_id
_entity_poly.type
_entity_poly.pdbx_seq_one_letter_code
_entity_poly.pdbx_strand_id
1 'polypeptide(L)'
;MLRPIILSAALAAGSAAFAEGHDAMMQAPPGEPFVQVSDALPLPEFIPGLGTLFVNPDMLPAGPFLAYDHDGMLSATIYMTPLAELEGGTSYDDLALGASEVTSVDIYYNAGHPGVEAPHAHVVLYHDDGAKARLAE
;
A
#
# COMPACT_ATOMS: atom_id res chain seq x y z
N MET A 1 0.08 65.67 15.62
CA MET A 1 -0.04 65.18 14.23
C MET A 1 1.01 64.09 14.01
N LEU A 2 0.61 62.82 13.96
CA LEU A 2 1.19 61.78 13.09
C LEU A 2 0.22 60.58 13.07
N ARG A 3 -0.11 60.11 11.87
CA ARG A 3 -1.11 59.08 11.53
C ARG A 3 -0.42 57.69 11.41
N PRO A 4 -1.16 56.59 11.18
CA PRO A 4 -0.96 55.31 11.85
C PRO A 4 -0.16 54.31 11.00
N ILE A 5 0.29 53.21 11.60
CA ILE A 5 0.71 52.03 10.84
C ILE A 5 -0.20 50.87 11.25
N ILE A 6 -1.01 50.45 10.28
CA ILE A 6 -1.81 49.22 10.30
C ILE A 6 -0.82 48.07 10.11
N LEU A 7 -0.86 47.06 10.99
CA LEU A 7 -0.20 45.79 10.75
C LEU A 7 -1.28 44.71 10.67
N SER A 8 -1.67 44.38 9.43
CA SER A 8 -2.46 43.20 9.13
C SER A 8 -1.56 41.97 9.33
N ALA A 9 -1.82 41.18 10.38
CA ALA A 9 -1.18 39.89 10.55
C ALA A 9 -1.90 38.85 9.68
N ALA A 10 -1.14 38.27 8.75
CA ALA A 10 -1.60 37.39 7.70
C ALA A 10 -2.08 36.03 8.23
N LEU A 11 -3.16 35.55 7.63
CA LEU A 11 -3.69 34.20 7.69
C LEU A 11 -2.78 33.27 6.86
N ALA A 12 -2.04 32.36 7.50
CA ALA A 12 -1.35 31.26 6.83
C ALA A 12 -1.10 30.10 7.81
N ALA A 13 -2.15 29.40 8.19
CA ALA A 13 -2.06 28.13 8.90
C ALA A 13 -3.08 27.18 8.30
N GLY A 14 -2.69 26.45 7.24
CA GLY A 14 -3.60 25.53 6.57
C GLY A 14 -3.00 24.87 5.34
N SER A 15 -1.89 24.14 5.48
CA SER A 15 -1.40 23.29 4.38
C SER A 15 -0.60 22.05 4.82
N ALA A 16 -0.33 21.83 6.11
CA ALA A 16 0.56 20.74 6.55
C ALA A 16 -0.11 19.35 6.70
N ALA A 17 -1.45 19.26 6.72
CA ALA A 17 -2.14 18.03 7.12
C ALA A 17 -2.33 16.96 6.02
N PHE A 18 -1.90 17.20 4.77
CA PHE A 18 -2.11 16.25 3.66
C PHE A 18 -0.85 15.45 3.26
N ALA A 19 0.32 15.77 3.82
CA ALA A 19 1.57 15.07 3.50
C ALA A 19 1.89 13.91 4.47
N GLU A 20 1.37 13.95 5.70
CA GLU A 20 1.67 12.94 6.74
C GLU A 20 1.18 11.52 6.39
N GLY A 21 0.15 11.38 5.56
CA GLY A 21 -0.43 10.06 5.25
C GLY A 21 0.45 9.15 4.38
N HIS A 22 1.21 9.71 3.43
CA HIS A 22 2.07 8.91 2.55
C HIS A 22 3.37 8.46 3.24
N ASP A 23 4.00 9.34 4.02
CA ASP A 23 5.22 8.98 4.76
C ASP A 23 4.93 7.98 5.89
N ALA A 24 3.73 8.03 6.49
CA ALA A 24 3.34 7.13 7.58
C ALA A 24 3.32 5.64 7.16
N MET A 25 3.12 5.34 5.88
CA MET A 25 3.07 3.97 5.37
C MET A 25 4.45 3.41 5.02
N MET A 26 5.49 4.25 4.96
CA MET A 26 6.83 3.85 4.50
C MET A 26 7.53 2.86 5.44
N GLN A 27 7.11 2.78 6.70
CA GLN A 27 7.69 1.89 7.70
C GLN A 27 6.60 1.07 8.39
N ALA A 28 6.85 -0.23 8.58
CA ALA A 28 5.96 -1.11 9.33
C ALA A 28 6.05 -0.86 10.85
N PRO A 29 4.94 -1.02 11.58
CA PRO A 29 3.59 -1.22 11.06
C PRO A 29 2.97 0.10 10.54
N PRO A 30 2.15 0.06 9.47
CA PRO A 30 1.49 1.24 8.90
C PRO A 30 0.45 1.93 9.81
N GLY A 31 0.13 1.34 10.96
CA GLY A 31 -0.93 1.80 11.87
C GLY A 31 -2.33 1.40 11.43
N GLU A 32 -3.34 1.82 12.21
CA GLU A 32 -4.75 1.54 11.87
C GLU A 32 -5.15 2.23 10.54
N PRO A 33 -6.02 1.60 9.72
CA PRO A 33 -6.79 0.38 9.97
C PRO A 33 -6.11 -0.91 9.46
N PHE A 34 -4.82 -0.87 9.15
CA PHE A 34 -4.13 -2.01 8.57
C PHE A 34 -3.85 -3.09 9.61
N VAL A 35 -4.08 -4.34 9.22
CA VAL A 35 -3.76 -5.54 10.02
C VAL A 35 -2.75 -6.41 9.28
N GLN A 36 -1.90 -7.11 10.03
CA GLN A 36 -0.94 -8.03 9.45
C GLN A 36 -1.68 -9.29 8.94
N VAL A 37 -1.41 -9.69 7.71
CA VAL A 37 -2.13 -10.79 7.05
C VAL A 37 -1.91 -12.13 7.77
N SER A 38 -0.70 -12.36 8.30
CA SER A 38 -0.36 -13.59 9.04
C SER A 38 -1.09 -13.73 10.38
N ASP A 39 -1.66 -12.64 10.92
CA ASP A 39 -2.48 -12.72 12.13
C ASP A 39 -3.91 -13.23 11.82
N ALA A 40 -4.36 -13.07 10.58
CA ALA A 40 -5.69 -13.44 10.12
C ALA A 40 -5.73 -14.79 9.38
N LEU A 41 -4.63 -15.20 8.76
CA LEU A 41 -4.53 -16.40 7.93
C LEU A 41 -3.34 -17.26 8.36
N PRO A 42 -3.39 -18.60 8.17
CA PRO A 42 -2.29 -19.51 8.50
C PRO A 42 -1.15 -19.40 7.48
N LEU A 43 -0.52 -18.24 7.41
CA LEU A 43 0.59 -17.89 6.53
C LEU A 43 1.81 -17.49 7.37
N PRO A 44 3.04 -17.66 6.85
CA PRO A 44 4.21 -17.13 7.52
C PRO A 44 4.15 -15.60 7.57
N GLU A 45 4.79 -15.02 8.60
CA GLU A 45 4.88 -13.57 8.77
C GLU A 45 5.58 -12.87 7.60
N PHE A 46 6.61 -13.50 7.04
CA PHE A 46 7.30 -13.04 5.84
C PHE A 46 7.16 -14.09 4.73
N ILE A 47 6.75 -13.66 3.54
CA ILE A 47 6.60 -14.52 2.37
C ILE A 47 7.65 -14.12 1.33
N PRO A 48 8.60 -15.01 0.96
CA PRO A 48 9.56 -14.74 -0.10
C PRO A 48 8.88 -14.30 -1.40
N GLY A 49 9.28 -13.13 -1.90
CA GLY A 49 8.72 -12.43 -3.06
C GLY A 49 7.57 -11.46 -2.75
N LEU A 50 6.98 -11.50 -1.56
CA LEU A 50 5.86 -10.61 -1.15
C LEU A 50 6.13 -9.83 0.14
N GLY A 51 7.06 -10.29 0.99
CA GLY A 51 7.40 -9.63 2.25
C GLY A 51 6.42 -9.91 3.39
N THR A 52 6.47 -9.06 4.41
CA THR A 52 5.45 -9.01 5.47
C THR A 52 4.29 -8.14 5.00
N LEU A 53 3.10 -8.75 4.94
CA LEU A 53 1.93 -8.14 4.34
C LEU A 53 0.99 -7.53 5.38
N PHE A 54 0.55 -6.30 5.10
CA PHE A 54 -0.52 -5.63 5.81
C PHE A 54 -1.65 -5.25 4.86
N VAL A 55 -2.90 -5.28 5.34
CA VAL A 55 -4.07 -4.89 4.55
C VAL A 55 -5.13 -4.26 5.44
N ASN A 56 -5.88 -3.29 4.92
CA ASN A 56 -7.12 -2.87 5.55
C ASN A 56 -8.20 -3.93 5.24
N PRO A 57 -8.81 -4.60 6.24
CA PRO A 57 -9.83 -5.62 6.00
C PRO A 57 -11.01 -5.13 5.14
N ASP A 58 -11.36 -3.84 5.22
CA ASP A 58 -12.45 -3.25 4.45
C ASP A 58 -12.13 -3.09 2.95
N MET A 59 -10.87 -3.30 2.56
CA MET A 59 -10.38 -3.20 1.17
C MET A 59 -10.18 -4.58 0.52
N LEU A 60 -10.51 -5.66 1.23
CA LEU A 60 -10.48 -7.01 0.67
C LEU A 60 -11.61 -7.23 -0.35
N PRO A 61 -11.39 -8.10 -1.36
CA PRO A 61 -10.19 -8.91 -1.60
C PRO A 61 -9.10 -8.20 -2.40
N ALA A 62 -9.38 -7.01 -2.99
CA ALA A 62 -8.49 -6.38 -3.97
C ALA A 62 -7.22 -5.75 -3.36
N GLY A 63 -7.31 -5.22 -2.14
CA GLY A 63 -6.23 -4.47 -1.50
C GLY A 63 -6.38 -2.95 -1.67
N PRO A 64 -5.30 -2.17 -1.47
CA PRO A 64 -3.90 -2.59 -1.52
C PRO A 64 -3.45 -3.42 -0.33
N PHE A 65 -2.59 -4.40 -0.61
CA PHE A 65 -1.71 -5.03 0.37
C PHE A 65 -0.38 -4.27 0.38
N LEU A 66 0.08 -3.90 1.57
CA LEU A 66 1.37 -3.24 1.78
C LEU A 66 2.42 -4.30 2.11
N ALA A 67 3.47 -4.35 1.30
CA ALA A 67 4.55 -5.32 1.39
C ALA A 67 5.82 -4.69 1.95
N TYR A 68 6.20 -5.13 3.13
CA TYR A 68 7.40 -4.67 3.82
C TYR A 68 8.52 -5.70 3.75
N ASP A 69 9.75 -5.23 3.65
CA ASP A 69 10.94 -6.09 3.77
C ASP A 69 11.24 -6.44 5.25
N HIS A 70 12.32 -7.18 5.48
CA HIS A 70 12.77 -7.56 6.84
C HIS A 70 13.15 -6.37 7.73
N ASP A 71 13.54 -5.24 7.13
CA ASP A 71 13.84 -4.01 7.87
C ASP A 71 12.57 -3.19 8.13
N GLY A 72 11.41 -3.69 7.68
CA GLY A 72 10.11 -3.04 7.80
C GLY A 72 9.93 -1.87 6.83
N MET A 73 10.75 -1.75 5.78
CA MET A 73 10.59 -0.68 4.79
C MET A 73 9.58 -1.09 3.71
N LEU A 74 8.65 -0.19 3.38
CA LEU A 74 7.64 -0.42 2.36
C LEU A 74 8.32 -0.61 1.01
N SER A 75 8.27 -1.83 0.50
CA SER A 75 8.96 -2.22 -0.73
C SER A 75 8.00 -2.34 -1.90
N ALA A 76 6.75 -2.77 -1.66
CA ALA A 76 5.74 -2.82 -2.70
C ALA A 76 4.31 -2.55 -2.20
N THR A 77 3.45 -2.16 -3.14
CA THR A 77 2.00 -2.17 -3.02
C THR A 77 1.45 -3.22 -3.98
N ILE A 78 0.63 -4.14 -3.47
CA ILE A 78 0.12 -5.28 -4.24
C ILE A 78 -1.40 -5.22 -4.30
N TYR A 79 -1.95 -5.37 -5.51
CA TYR A 79 -3.38 -5.59 -5.72
C TYR A 79 -3.63 -7.02 -6.19
N MET A 80 -4.69 -7.63 -5.69
CA MET A 80 -5.10 -8.99 -6.02
C MET A 80 -6.44 -8.96 -6.75
N THR A 81 -6.42 -9.11 -8.07
CA THR A 81 -7.66 -9.07 -8.88
C THR A 81 -8.04 -10.48 -9.34
N PRO A 82 -9.07 -11.12 -8.76
CA PRO A 82 -9.62 -12.39 -9.23
C PRO A 82 -9.90 -12.41 -10.72
N LEU A 83 -9.36 -13.41 -11.42
CA LEU A 83 -9.49 -13.49 -12.88
C LEU A 83 -10.94 -13.72 -13.31
N ALA A 84 -11.68 -14.53 -12.55
CA ALA A 84 -13.09 -14.79 -12.81
C ALA A 84 -13.96 -13.53 -12.69
N GLU A 85 -13.62 -12.61 -11.79
CA GLU A 85 -14.34 -11.33 -11.65
C GLU A 85 -14.04 -10.40 -12.82
N LEU A 86 -12.77 -10.30 -13.23
CA LEU A 86 -12.36 -9.55 -14.42
C LEU A 86 -13.02 -10.09 -15.69
N GLU A 87 -13.01 -11.41 -15.90
CA GLU A 87 -13.69 -12.08 -17.01
C GLU A 87 -15.22 -11.84 -16.98
N GLY A 88 -15.78 -11.73 -15.77
CA GLY A 88 -17.18 -11.36 -15.54
C GLY A 88 -17.51 -9.89 -15.79
N GLY A 89 -16.51 -9.07 -16.15
CA GLY A 89 -16.68 -7.65 -16.44
C GLY A 89 -16.59 -6.73 -15.22
N THR A 90 -16.09 -7.23 -14.09
CA THR A 90 -15.83 -6.41 -12.90
C THR A 90 -14.67 -5.46 -13.19
N SER A 91 -14.87 -4.19 -12.88
CA SER A 91 -13.82 -3.17 -12.90
C SER A 91 -13.37 -2.89 -11.47
N TYR A 92 -12.05 -2.88 -11.25
CA TYR A 92 -11.45 -2.45 -9.98
C TYR A 92 -10.97 -1.01 -10.12
N ASP A 93 -11.92 -0.09 -10.00
CA ASP A 93 -11.69 1.34 -10.14
C ASP A 93 -11.40 1.98 -8.77
N ASP A 94 -10.66 3.10 -8.78
CA ASP A 94 -10.41 3.94 -7.60
C ASP A 94 -9.85 3.19 -6.37
N LEU A 95 -9.06 2.13 -6.60
CA LEU A 95 -8.35 1.42 -5.53
C LEU A 95 -7.43 2.38 -4.77
N ALA A 96 -7.38 2.23 -3.44
CA ALA A 96 -6.50 3.04 -2.61
C ALA A 96 -5.04 2.81 -2.99
N LEU A 97 -4.22 3.85 -2.90
CA LEU A 97 -2.80 3.80 -3.27
C LEU A 97 -1.92 3.57 -2.03
N GLY A 98 -0.74 2.99 -2.25
CA GLY A 98 0.37 2.98 -1.28
C GLY A 98 1.30 4.17 -1.47
N ALA A 99 2.61 3.96 -1.45
CA ALA A 99 3.57 5.05 -1.63
C ALA A 99 3.49 5.68 -3.03
N SER A 100 3.78 6.98 -3.11
CA SER A 100 3.67 7.76 -4.35
C SER A 100 4.79 7.45 -5.36
N GLU A 101 5.97 7.05 -4.89
CA GLU A 101 7.09 6.71 -5.76
C GLU A 101 6.96 5.25 -6.22
N VAL A 102 6.97 5.02 -7.53
CA VAL A 102 6.92 3.67 -8.12
C VAL A 102 7.99 3.59 -9.20
N THR A 103 8.93 2.67 -9.03
CA THR A 103 10.06 2.48 -9.96
C THR A 103 9.76 1.44 -11.04
N SER A 104 8.99 0.41 -10.70
CA SER A 104 8.61 -0.66 -11.62
C SER A 104 7.30 -1.33 -11.22
N VAL A 105 6.67 -1.98 -12.20
CA VAL A 105 5.43 -2.74 -12.00
C VAL A 105 5.59 -4.13 -12.58
N ASP A 106 5.24 -5.16 -11.80
CA ASP A 106 5.07 -6.51 -12.28
C ASP A 106 3.58 -6.88 -12.28
N ILE A 107 3.15 -7.64 -13.29
CA ILE A 107 1.82 -8.25 -13.32
C ILE A 107 1.98 -9.73 -13.64
N TYR A 108 1.51 -10.59 -12.76
CA TYR A 108 1.63 -12.03 -12.94
C TYR A 108 0.43 -12.82 -12.41
N TYR A 109 0.24 -13.99 -13.03
CA TYR A 109 -0.77 -14.96 -12.62
C TYR A 109 -0.37 -15.64 -11.31
N ASN A 110 -1.29 -15.72 -10.36
CA ASN A 110 -1.24 -16.58 -9.21
C ASN A 110 -2.36 -17.63 -9.32
N ALA A 111 -2.02 -18.90 -9.11
CA ALA A 111 -2.97 -20.01 -9.23
C ALA A 111 -3.98 -20.08 -8.08
N GLY A 112 -3.79 -19.28 -7.03
CA GLY A 112 -4.44 -19.46 -5.75
C GLY A 112 -3.55 -20.23 -4.77
N HIS A 113 -3.82 -20.06 -3.48
CA HIS A 113 -3.12 -20.71 -2.38
C HIS A 113 -4.03 -20.79 -1.16
N PRO A 114 -3.68 -21.57 -0.11
CA PRO A 114 -4.43 -21.58 1.15
C PRO A 114 -4.74 -20.17 1.63
N GLY A 115 -6.05 -19.89 1.78
CA GLY A 115 -6.56 -18.57 2.18
C GLY A 115 -7.11 -17.70 1.03
N VAL A 116 -6.61 -17.88 -0.20
CA VAL A 116 -7.14 -17.23 -1.43
C VAL A 116 -7.07 -18.24 -2.58
N GLU A 117 -8.07 -19.11 -2.65
CA GLU A 117 -8.03 -20.31 -3.51
C GLU A 117 -8.24 -20.02 -5.01
N ALA A 118 -8.98 -18.96 -5.36
CA ALA A 118 -9.30 -18.67 -6.74
C ALA A 118 -8.09 -18.05 -7.47
N PRO A 119 -7.83 -18.39 -8.75
CA PRO A 119 -6.82 -17.73 -9.55
C PRO A 119 -7.03 -16.21 -9.64
N HIS A 120 -5.95 -15.46 -9.46
CA HIS A 120 -5.96 -14.00 -9.44
C HIS A 120 -4.66 -13.47 -10.05
N ALA A 121 -4.69 -12.23 -10.54
CA ALA A 121 -3.46 -11.52 -10.89
C ALA A 121 -2.93 -10.77 -9.68
N HIS A 122 -1.62 -10.84 -9.46
CA HIS A 122 -0.92 -9.86 -8.64
C HIS A 122 -0.50 -8.70 -9.53
N VAL A 123 -0.92 -7.49 -9.18
CA VAL A 123 -0.40 -6.25 -9.74
C VAL A 123 0.48 -5.63 -8.67
N VAL A 124 1.80 -5.68 -8.86
CA VAL A 124 2.80 -5.33 -7.85
C VAL A 124 3.53 -4.06 -8.27
N LEU A 125 3.37 -2.99 -7.50
CA LEU A 125 4.04 -1.71 -7.70
C LEU A 125 5.20 -1.63 -6.71
N TYR A 126 6.43 -1.60 -7.20
CA TYR A 126 7.64 -1.51 -6.38
C TYR A 126 8.06 -0.06 -6.17
N HIS A 127 8.53 0.28 -4.96
CA HIS A 127 8.74 1.67 -4.55
C HIS A 127 10.20 2.15 -4.61
N ASP A 128 11.16 1.27 -4.90
CA ASP A 128 12.55 1.63 -5.22
C ASP A 128 13.25 0.51 -6.04
N ASP A 129 14.46 0.75 -6.54
CA ASP A 129 15.21 -0.21 -7.36
C ASP A 129 15.64 -1.49 -6.61
N GLY A 130 15.81 -1.41 -5.28
CA GLY A 130 16.21 -2.52 -4.42
C GLY A 130 15.04 -3.34 -3.88
N ALA A 131 13.81 -2.84 -3.97
CA ALA A 131 12.61 -3.42 -3.37
C ALA A 131 12.40 -4.89 -3.72
N LYS A 132 12.50 -5.23 -5.00
CA LYS A 132 12.31 -6.62 -5.46
C LYS A 132 13.35 -7.58 -4.87
N ALA A 133 14.60 -7.13 -4.70
CA ALA A 133 15.66 -7.93 -4.10
C ALA A 133 15.44 -8.11 -2.59
N ARG A 134 15.03 -7.06 -1.88
CA ARG A 134 14.75 -7.12 -0.44
C ARG A 134 13.53 -7.97 -0.09
N LEU A 135 12.58 -8.10 -1.01
CA LEU A 135 11.42 -8.98 -0.84
C LEU A 135 11.72 -10.46 -1.13
N ALA A 136 12.81 -10.77 -1.84
CA ALA A 136 13.03 -12.11 -2.41
C ALA A 136 13.42 -13.19 -1.39
N GLU A 137 14.04 -12.81 -0.27
CA GLU A 137 14.56 -13.71 0.77
C GLU A 137 14.14 -13.23 2.15
#